data_AF-A0A263D9G5-F1
#
_entry.id   AF-A0A263D9G5-F1
#
_cell.length_a   1.000
_cell.length_b   1.000
_cell.length_c   1.000
_cell.angle_alpha   90.00
_cell.angle_beta   90.00
_cell.angle_gamma   90.00
#
_symmetry.space_group_name_H-M   'P 1'
#
loop_
_entity.id
_entity.type
_entity.pdbx_description
1 polymer ?
#
loop_
_entity_poly.entity_id
_entity_poly.type
_entity_poly.pdbx_seq_one_letter_code
_entity_poly.pdbx_strand_id
1 'polypeptide(L)'
;MTATRQTFTSQYRDETAACPHITPADASRWADQAIYDAQDLIADIRDLDPRQIVGRLVLWGQHSPARLVVATIALAAMCDPHRGTGDALAWLNTLAVAA
;
A
#
# COMPACT_ATOMS: atom_id res chain seq x y z
N MET A 1 -26.05 -18.33 26.75
CA MET A 1 -25.21 -18.26 25.53
C MET A 1 -25.53 -16.96 24.82
N THR A 2 -24.77 -15.89 25.09
CA THR A 2 -24.92 -14.62 24.36
C THR A 2 -23.55 -13.99 24.30
N ALA A 3 -22.86 -14.17 23.19
CA ALA A 3 -21.59 -13.53 22.91
C ALA A 3 -21.74 -12.62 21.69
N THR A 4 -20.98 -11.52 21.73
CA THR A 4 -20.46 -10.81 20.55
C THR A 4 -21.36 -9.73 19.94
N ARG A 5 -21.35 -8.52 20.52
CA ARG A 5 -21.73 -7.29 19.78
C ARG A 5 -21.00 -6.00 20.20
N GLN A 6 -19.81 -6.08 20.82
CA GLN A 6 -19.14 -4.88 21.37
C GLN A 6 -17.82 -4.45 20.70
N THR A 7 -17.26 -5.20 19.75
CA THR A 7 -15.92 -4.87 19.21
C THR A 7 -15.92 -3.94 17.99
N PHE A 8 -17.01 -3.88 17.21
CA PHE A 8 -17.00 -3.24 15.89
C PHE A 8 -17.01 -1.70 15.93
N THR A 9 -17.51 -1.08 17.01
CA THR A 9 -17.67 0.38 17.10
C THR A 9 -16.49 1.13 17.71
N SER A 10 -15.57 0.42 18.39
CA SER A 10 -14.33 1.01 18.91
C SER A 10 -13.27 1.07 17.83
N GLN A 11 -13.04 -0.04 17.14
CA GLN A 11 -12.01 -0.17 16.11
C GLN A 11 -12.22 0.82 14.94
N TYR A 12 -13.46 1.02 14.49
CA TYR A 12 -13.79 1.99 13.44
C TYR A 12 -13.42 3.44 13.80
N ARG A 13 -13.50 3.80 15.08
CA ARG A 13 -13.14 5.15 15.54
C ARG A 13 -11.63 5.35 15.56
N ASP A 14 -10.88 4.33 15.95
CA ASP A 14 -9.41 4.41 15.99
C ASP A 14 -8.82 4.48 14.58
N GLU A 15 -9.34 3.69 13.63
CA GLU A 15 -8.95 3.71 12.22
C GLU A 15 -9.26 5.07 11.56
N THR A 16 -10.47 5.60 11.79
CA THR A 16 -10.87 6.91 11.27
C THR A 16 -10.04 8.04 11.89
N ALA A 17 -9.72 7.96 13.19
CA ALA A 17 -8.89 8.93 13.88
C ALA A 17 -7.41 8.89 13.44
N ALA A 18 -6.92 7.71 13.01
CA ALA A 18 -5.58 7.54 12.45
C ALA A 18 -5.46 8.03 11.00
N CYS A 19 -6.58 8.26 10.31
CA CYS A 19 -6.57 8.80 8.95
C CYS A 19 -6.02 10.25 8.97
N PRO A 20 -5.03 10.57 8.12
CA PRO A 20 -4.54 11.94 8.02
C PRO A 20 -5.67 12.87 7.57
N HIS A 21 -5.67 14.10 8.07
CA HIS A 21 -6.64 15.09 7.63
C HIS A 21 -6.35 15.49 6.17
N ILE A 22 -7.23 15.06 5.25
CA ILE A 22 -7.16 15.39 3.83
C ILE A 22 -8.27 16.38 3.51
N THR A 23 -7.89 17.59 3.10
CA THR A 23 -8.88 18.59 2.65
C THR A 23 -9.38 18.24 1.24
N PRO A 24 -10.54 18.78 0.80
CA PRO A 24 -11.01 18.58 -0.57
C PRO A 24 -10.00 19.06 -1.64
N ALA A 25 -9.25 20.13 -1.35
CA ALA A 25 -8.21 20.64 -2.25
C ALA A 25 -6.99 19.68 -2.31
N ASP A 26 -6.65 19.04 -1.19
CA ASP A 26 -5.60 18.04 -1.14
C ASP A 26 -6.01 16.75 -1.87
N ALA A 27 -7.28 16.35 -1.79
CA ALA A 27 -7.76 15.06 -2.29
C ALA A 27 -7.36 14.78 -3.75
N SER A 28 -7.52 15.75 -4.65
CA SER A 28 -7.12 15.61 -6.06
C SER A 28 -5.61 15.41 -6.19
N ARG A 29 -4.81 16.21 -5.48
CA ARG A 29 -3.34 16.09 -5.50
C ARG A 29 -2.88 14.73 -4.99
N TRP A 30 -3.49 14.25 -3.90
CA TRP A 30 -3.18 12.93 -3.35
C TRP A 30 -3.55 11.80 -4.31
N ALA A 31 -4.70 11.90 -4.97
CA ALA A 31 -5.13 10.93 -5.97
C ALA A 31 -4.13 10.88 -7.14
N ASP A 32 -3.78 12.03 -7.70
CA ASP A 32 -2.82 12.11 -8.82
C ASP A 32 -1.45 11.56 -8.41
N GLN A 33 -0.92 12.01 -7.27
CA GLN A 33 0.38 11.53 -6.76
C GLN A 33 0.37 10.02 -6.53
N ALA A 34 -0.70 9.47 -5.96
CA ALA A 34 -0.80 8.05 -5.69
C ALA A 34 -0.90 7.22 -6.98
N ILE A 35 -1.56 7.74 -8.01
CA ILE A 35 -1.61 7.10 -9.33
C ILE A 35 -0.20 7.06 -9.93
N TYR A 36 0.53 8.17 -9.92
CA TYR A 36 1.91 8.21 -10.42
C TYR A 36 2.83 7.30 -9.62
N ASP A 37 2.78 7.35 -8.29
CA ASP A 37 3.58 6.48 -7.42
C ASP A 37 3.28 5.00 -7.67
N ALA A 38 2.01 4.63 -7.86
CA ALA A 38 1.61 3.26 -8.17
C ALA A 38 2.12 2.81 -9.56
N GLN A 39 2.02 3.67 -10.57
CA GLN A 39 2.54 3.39 -11.92
C GLN A 39 4.05 3.22 -11.92
N ASP A 40 4.76 4.10 -11.21
CA ASP A 40 6.22 4.01 -11.04
C ASP A 40 6.59 2.70 -10.34
N LEU A 41 5.90 2.32 -9.27
CA LEU A 41 6.15 1.04 -8.59
C LEU A 41 5.88 -0.17 -9.50
N ILE A 42 4.84 -0.13 -10.33
CA ILE A 42 4.55 -1.19 -11.31
C ILE A 42 5.69 -1.32 -12.33
N ALA A 43 6.24 -0.20 -12.79
CA ALA A 43 7.39 -0.19 -13.69
C ALA A 43 8.65 -0.71 -12.98
N ASP A 44 8.96 -0.16 -11.80
CA ASP A 44 10.13 -0.51 -11.00
C ASP A 44 10.19 -2.01 -10.70
N ILE A 45 9.06 -2.65 -10.38
CA ILE A 45 8.98 -4.11 -10.11
C ILE A 45 9.57 -4.96 -11.23
N ARG A 46 9.58 -4.45 -12.47
CA ARG A 46 10.15 -5.13 -13.64
C ARG A 46 11.61 -4.76 -13.88
N ASP A 47 11.99 -3.53 -13.56
CA ASP A 47 13.24 -2.93 -14.00
C ASP A 47 14.32 -2.87 -12.90
N LEU A 48 13.93 -2.96 -11.63
CA LEU A 48 14.83 -2.80 -10.49
C LEU A 48 15.02 -4.07 -9.69
N ASP A 49 16.13 -4.10 -8.94
CA ASP A 49 16.37 -5.14 -7.94
C ASP A 49 15.26 -5.13 -6.88
N PRO A 50 14.64 -6.28 -6.57
CA PRO A 50 13.58 -6.40 -5.57
C PRO A 50 13.94 -5.81 -4.20
N ARG A 51 15.20 -5.88 -3.76
CA ARG A 51 15.66 -5.29 -2.50
C ARG A 51 15.73 -3.78 -2.56
N GLN A 52 16.05 -3.20 -3.72
CA GLN A 52 16.02 -1.75 -3.90
C GLN A 52 14.59 -1.22 -3.78
N ILE A 53 13.61 -1.95 -4.33
CA ILE A 53 12.19 -1.60 -4.21
C ILE A 53 11.74 -1.71 -2.76
N VAL A 54 12.05 -2.82 -2.08
CA VAL A 54 11.72 -2.98 -0.65
C VAL A 54 12.36 -1.87 0.18
N GLY A 55 13.64 -1.56 -0.03
CA GLY A 55 14.33 -0.47 0.66
C GLY A 55 13.69 0.89 0.41
N ARG A 56 13.27 1.17 -0.83
CA ARG A 56 12.53 2.40 -1.17
C ARG A 56 11.22 2.50 -0.40
N LEU A 57 10.43 1.43 -0.34
CA LEU A 57 9.16 1.43 0.39
C LEU A 57 9.36 1.57 1.91
N VAL A 58 10.42 0.99 2.47
CA VAL A 58 10.81 1.22 3.88
C VAL A 58 11.13 2.69 4.12
N LEU A 59 11.92 3.32 3.23
CA LEU A 59 12.24 4.75 3.33
C LEU A 59 10.98 5.63 3.18
N TRP A 60 10.04 5.26 2.31
CA TRP A 60 8.74 5.94 2.22
C TRP A 60 7.97 5.83 3.53
N GLY A 61 7.91 4.64 4.13
CA GLY A 61 7.25 4.44 5.43
C GLY A 61 7.88 5.27 6.56
N GLN A 62 9.17 5.57 6.49
CA GLN A 62 9.87 6.39 7.48
C GLN A 62 9.67 7.90 7.24
N HIS A 63 9.75 8.35 6.00
CA HIS A 63 9.73 9.79 5.67
C HIS A 63 8.34 10.34 5.35
N SER A 64 7.47 9.51 4.77
CA SER A 64 6.13 9.89 4.37
C SER A 64 5.17 8.69 4.46
N PRO A 65 4.77 8.27 5.69
CA PRO A 65 3.92 7.10 5.88
C PRO A 65 2.62 7.17 5.09
N ALA A 66 2.01 8.36 5.00
CA ALA A 66 0.79 8.58 4.25
C ALA A 66 0.97 8.33 2.74
N ARG A 67 2.12 8.70 2.15
CA ARG A 67 2.42 8.39 0.75
C ARG A 67 2.40 6.88 0.51
N LEU A 68 3.06 6.10 1.37
CA LEU A 68 3.09 4.64 1.28
C LEU A 68 1.68 4.04 1.34
N VAL A 69 0.85 4.50 2.28
CA VAL A 69 -0.53 4.01 2.43
C VAL A 69 -1.36 4.32 1.18
N VAL A 70 -1.36 5.55 0.69
CA VAL A 70 -2.19 5.93 -0.46
C VAL A 70 -1.71 5.26 -1.74
N ALA A 71 -0.40 5.13 -1.98
CA ALA A 71 0.14 4.38 -3.11
C ALA A 71 -0.26 2.89 -3.07
N THR A 72 -0.28 2.29 -1.88
CA THR A 72 -0.73 0.89 -1.70
C THR A 72 -2.22 0.73 -2.03
N ILE A 73 -3.06 1.68 -1.61
CA ILE A 73 -4.50 1.69 -1.95
C ILE A 73 -4.68 1.88 -3.45
N ALA A 74 -3.93 2.78 -4.09
CA ALA A 74 -3.98 2.99 -5.54
C ALA A 74 -3.58 1.72 -6.31
N LEU A 75 -2.50 1.05 -5.91
CA LEU A 75 -2.11 -0.25 -6.47
C LEU A 75 -3.22 -1.30 -6.34
N ALA A 76 -3.82 -1.41 -5.15
CA ALA A 76 -4.92 -2.34 -4.92
C ALA A 76 -6.14 -2.02 -5.80
N ALA A 77 -6.45 -0.74 -6.01
CA ALA A 77 -7.55 -0.30 -6.87
C ALA A 77 -7.28 -0.52 -8.37
N MET A 78 -6.00 -0.58 -8.78
CA MET A 78 -5.59 -0.85 -10.16
C MET A 78 -5.50 -2.36 -10.48
N CYS A 79 -5.39 -3.21 -9.47
CA CYS A 79 -5.21 -4.65 -9.64
C CYS A 79 -6.54 -5.37 -9.91
N ASP A 80 -6.53 -6.32 -10.85
CA ASP A 80 -7.62 -7.28 -11.03
C ASP A 80 -7.62 -8.30 -9.87
N PRO A 81 -8.69 -8.38 -9.05
CA PRO A 81 -8.76 -9.30 -7.91
C PRO A 81 -8.76 -10.78 -8.32
N HIS A 82 -8.99 -11.10 -9.59
CA HIS A 82 -8.99 -12.47 -10.11
C HIS A 82 -7.61 -12.92 -10.62
N ARG A 83 -6.60 -12.05 -10.64
CA ARG A 83 -5.24 -12.43 -11.01
C ARG A 83 -4.64 -13.36 -9.95
N GLY A 84 -4.08 -14.48 -10.39
CA GLY A 84 -3.46 -15.45 -9.48
C GLY A 84 -2.27 -14.87 -8.71
N THR A 85 -2.10 -15.28 -7.45
CA THR A 85 -1.02 -14.80 -6.56
C THR A 85 0.35 -15.41 -6.87
N GLY A 86 0.44 -16.34 -7.83
CA GLY A 86 1.67 -17.06 -8.19
C GLY A 86 2.81 -16.13 -8.62
N ASP A 87 2.50 -15.11 -9.42
CA ASP A 87 3.48 -14.10 -9.85
C ASP A 87 4.08 -13.34 -8.66
N ALA A 88 3.24 -12.99 -7.68
CA ALA A 88 3.68 -12.29 -6.48
C ALA A 88 4.58 -13.17 -5.61
N LEU A 89 4.23 -14.45 -5.44
CA LEU A 89 5.06 -15.40 -4.70
C LEU A 89 6.42 -15.63 -5.38
N ALA A 90 6.42 -15.81 -6.71
CA ALA A 90 7.65 -15.95 -7.48
C ALA A 90 8.56 -14.73 -7.35
N TRP A 91 7.98 -13.53 -7.42
CA TRP A 91 8.71 -12.28 -7.21
C TRP A 91 9.29 -12.21 -5.79
N LEU A 92 8.51 -12.52 -4.75
CA LEU A 92 9.00 -12.51 -3.36
C LEU A 92 10.12 -13.53 -3.11
N ASN A 93 10.09 -14.68 -3.77
CA ASN A 93 11.15 -15.68 -3.65
C ASN A 93 12.51 -15.15 -4.12
N THR A 94 12.56 -14.17 -5.03
CA THR A 94 13.82 -13.56 -5.47
C THR A 94 14.57 -12.87 -4.33
N LEU A 95 13.86 -12.39 -3.31
CA LEU A 95 14.45 -11.78 -2.11
C LEU A 95 15.26 -12.79 -1.27
N ALA A 96 14.85 -14.07 -1.29
CA ALA A 96 15.45 -15.13 -0.49
C ALA A 96 16.78 -15.66 -1.06
N VAL A 97 17.05 -15.46 -2.35
CA VAL A 97 18.16 -16.14 -3.06
C VAL A 97 19.52 -15.46 -2.91
N ALA A 98 19.58 -14.22 -2.42
CA ALA A 98 20.84 -13.44 -2.40
C ALA A 98 21.41 -13.21 -0.98
N ALA A 99 21.29 -14.18 -0.07
CA ALA A 99 21.94 -14.16 1.24
C ALA A 99 23.25 -14.96 1.22
#